data_AF-A0A410WSG1-F1
#
_entry.id   AF-A0A410WSG1-F1
#
_cell.length_a   1.000
_cell.length_b   1.000
_cell.length_c   1.000
_cell.angle_alpha   90.00
_cell.angle_beta   90.00
_cell.angle_gamma   90.00
#
_symmetry.space_group_name_H-M   'P 1'
#
loop_
_entity.id
_entity.type
_entity.pdbx_description
1 polymer ?
#
loop_
_entity_poly.entity_id
_entity_poly.type
_entity_poly.pdbx_seq_one_letter_code
_entity_poly.pdbx_strand_id
1 'polypeptide(L)'
;MKAGLFKVMSLVLVFCIMLSQVANAATDTLKESLTSYQLPVRDLNGNVIGTQNTTLRLELSKEKNVETVTMFDETTYNFFKDEDVYKKVYKNGSRVTKLEKQANGEFFINGSKVNLTINETKASGASPRAVDSGGKEWLTYYTNFSDNPDLYECLGYPSANNFLDYGTGTKLDRFVKPIAPYTMYKLNDFKMYANSVANARSNINTASVTLTAAIGTLVLTWETVIGAMVGTGGAAVAAYQIYVASQDGKDAMASAYNVLKGWQPGVNT
;
A
#
# COMPACT_ATOMS: atom_id res chain seq x y z
N MET A 1 22.54 21.46 -29.10
CA MET A 1 21.14 21.14 -28.73
C MET A 1 21.11 20.61 -27.32
N LYS A 2 20.25 21.20 -26.47
CA LYS A 2 20.02 20.83 -25.07
C LYS A 2 19.31 19.47 -24.97
N ALA A 3 19.62 18.70 -23.93
CA ALA A 3 18.65 17.83 -23.28
C ALA A 3 18.81 18.02 -21.77
N GLY A 4 17.84 18.72 -21.18
CA GLY A 4 17.83 19.13 -19.79
C GLY A 4 17.54 17.97 -18.86
N LEU A 5 18.32 17.90 -17.79
CA LEU A 5 18.14 17.02 -16.65
C LEU A 5 16.95 17.53 -15.81
N PHE A 6 15.74 17.01 -16.04
CA PHE A 6 14.61 17.22 -15.11
C PHE A 6 14.66 16.14 -14.01
N LYS A 7 15.41 16.42 -12.94
CA LYS A 7 15.18 15.77 -11.65
C LYS A 7 13.96 16.44 -11.00
N VAL A 8 12.78 15.85 -11.18
CA VAL A 8 11.57 16.30 -10.48
C VAL A 8 11.58 15.67 -9.08
N MET A 9 11.80 16.50 -8.07
CA MET A 9 11.57 16.15 -6.66
C MET A 9 10.11 15.70 -6.50
N SER A 10 9.92 14.49 -5.95
CA SER A 10 8.60 13.94 -5.65
C SER A 10 8.00 14.72 -4.47
N LEU A 11 7.09 15.64 -4.75
CA LEU A 11 6.38 16.43 -3.74
C LEU A 11 5.01 15.77 -3.49
N VAL A 12 4.80 15.20 -2.30
CA VAL A 12 3.47 14.78 -1.86
C VAL A 12 2.72 16.05 -1.44
N LEU A 13 1.79 16.53 -2.26
CA LEU A 13 0.88 17.61 -1.85
C LEU A 13 -0.31 17.00 -1.10
N VAL A 14 -0.47 17.36 0.17
CA VAL A 14 -1.66 17.03 0.97
C VAL A 14 -2.46 18.31 1.18
N PHE A 15 -3.70 18.36 0.70
CA PHE A 15 -4.63 19.45 0.97
C PHE A 15 -5.73 18.94 1.91
N CYS A 16 -5.79 19.49 3.13
CA CYS A 16 -6.86 19.21 4.11
C CYS A 16 -7.85 20.38 4.11
N ILE A 17 -9.12 20.12 3.79
CA ILE A 17 -10.21 21.10 3.96
C ILE A 17 -11.06 20.63 5.13
N MET A 18 -11.07 21.42 6.21
CA MET A 18 -11.95 21.21 7.36
C MET A 18 -13.29 21.89 7.06
N LEU A 19 -14.36 21.11 6.86
CA LEU A 19 -15.71 21.66 6.78
C LEU A 19 -16.22 21.89 8.22
N SER A 20 -16.58 23.14 8.54
CA SER A 20 -17.02 23.55 9.88
C SER A 20 -18.39 22.96 10.26
N GLN A 21 -18.57 22.75 11.56
CA GLN A 21 -19.69 22.05 12.20
C GLN A 21 -21.06 22.68 11.92
N VAL A 22 -22.06 21.86 11.62
CA VAL A 22 -23.48 22.22 11.78
C VAL A 22 -23.96 21.58 13.08
N ALA A 23 -24.03 22.38 14.15
CA ALA A 23 -24.52 21.90 15.44
C ALA A 23 -26.05 21.74 15.37
N ASN A 24 -26.53 20.51 15.16
CA ASN A 24 -27.94 20.17 15.43
C ASN A 24 -28.05 19.61 16.85
N ALA A 25 -28.92 20.23 17.64
CA ALA A 25 -29.19 19.86 19.03
C ALA A 25 -29.97 18.53 19.10
N ALA A 26 -29.26 17.40 18.98
CA ALA A 26 -29.65 16.06 19.46
C ALA A 26 -28.45 15.12 19.30
N THR A 27 -27.64 14.98 20.35
CA THR A 27 -26.69 13.87 20.67
C THR A 27 -25.89 13.11 19.59
N ASP A 28 -25.77 13.58 18.36
CA ASP A 28 -24.82 13.05 17.36
C ASP A 28 -23.90 14.17 16.89
N THR A 29 -22.67 14.16 17.41
CA THR A 29 -21.64 15.10 16.94
C THR A 29 -21.00 14.51 15.68
N LEU A 30 -21.66 14.70 14.53
CA LEU A 30 -21.06 14.39 13.23
C LEU A 30 -19.89 15.34 12.98
N LYS A 31 -18.69 14.78 12.82
CA LYS A 31 -17.52 15.52 12.35
C LYS A 31 -17.11 14.97 10.99
N GLU A 32 -16.98 15.86 10.02
CA GLU A 32 -16.50 15.53 8.70
C GLU A 32 -15.12 16.13 8.44
N SER A 33 -14.26 15.38 7.76
CA SER A 33 -13.03 15.95 7.20
C SER A 33 -12.79 15.40 5.80
N LEU A 34 -12.31 16.27 4.90
CA LEU A 34 -11.97 15.93 3.54
C LEU A 34 -10.48 16.22 3.31
N THR A 35 -9.75 15.23 2.83
CA THR A 35 -8.35 15.37 2.46
C THR A 35 -8.13 14.80 1.07
N SER A 36 -7.35 15.49 0.24
CA SER A 36 -6.89 14.93 -1.03
C SER A 36 -5.38 14.93 -1.08
N TYR A 37 -4.81 13.85 -1.63
CA TYR A 37 -3.38 13.73 -1.87
C TYR A 37 -3.08 13.06 -3.21
N GLN A 38 -1.90 13.35 -3.74
CA GLN A 38 -1.44 12.86 -5.04
C GLN A 38 -0.10 12.14 -4.91
N LEU A 39 0.00 10.96 -5.54
CA LEU A 39 1.23 10.16 -5.60
C LEU A 39 1.61 9.88 -7.06
N PRO A 40 2.91 9.85 -7.42
CA PRO A 40 3.32 9.45 -8.76
C PRO A 40 3.14 7.95 -8.97
N VAL A 41 2.64 7.55 -10.14
CA VAL A 41 2.64 6.16 -10.60
C VAL A 41 3.89 5.93 -11.43
N ARG A 42 4.62 4.84 -11.17
CA ARG A 42 5.91 4.57 -11.82
C ARG A 42 5.90 3.24 -12.57
N ASP A 43 6.60 3.19 -13.70
CA ASP A 43 6.86 1.95 -14.45
C ASP A 43 7.95 1.09 -13.78
N LEU A 44 8.23 -0.07 -14.38
CA LEU A 44 9.28 -1.00 -13.95
C LEU A 44 10.68 -0.39 -13.93
N ASN A 45 10.91 0.69 -14.68
CA ASN A 45 12.19 1.39 -14.75
C ASN A 45 12.23 2.60 -13.79
N GLY A 46 11.19 2.80 -12.98
CA GLY A 46 11.08 3.92 -12.04
C GLY A 46 10.65 5.25 -12.68
N ASN A 47 10.35 5.28 -13.99
CA ASN A 47 9.87 6.47 -14.66
C ASN A 47 8.44 6.79 -14.21
N VAL A 48 8.15 8.07 -13.98
CA VAL A 48 6.76 8.49 -13.68
C VAL A 48 5.93 8.38 -14.96
N ILE A 49 4.91 7.52 -14.90
CA ILE A 49 3.99 7.24 -16.01
C ILE A 49 2.59 7.80 -15.78
N GLY A 50 2.32 8.36 -14.61
CA GLY A 50 1.04 8.94 -14.28
C GLY A 50 0.98 9.44 -12.85
N THR A 51 -0.24 9.73 -12.41
CA THR A 51 -0.55 10.19 -11.06
C THR A 51 -1.74 9.41 -10.50
N GLN A 52 -1.64 9.05 -9.23
CA GLN A 52 -2.72 8.54 -8.42
C GLN A 52 -3.24 9.70 -7.59
N ASN A 53 -4.50 10.06 -7.76
CA ASN A 53 -5.20 11.00 -6.89
C ASN A 53 -6.10 10.21 -5.94
N THR A 54 -5.98 10.46 -4.65
CA THR A 54 -6.87 9.87 -3.64
C THR A 54 -7.58 10.98 -2.88
N THR A 55 -8.90 10.92 -2.87
CA THR A 55 -9.76 11.76 -2.01
C THR A 55 -10.28 10.90 -0.87
N LEU A 56 -10.04 11.36 0.35
CA LEU A 56 -10.46 10.71 1.59
C LEU A 56 -11.46 11.60 2.31
N ARG A 57 -12.65 11.05 2.56
CA ARG A 57 -13.68 11.67 3.40
C ARG A 57 -13.86 10.83 4.66
N LEU A 58 -13.74 11.44 5.82
CA LEU A 58 -13.94 10.81 7.12
C LEU A 58 -15.23 11.37 7.73
N GLU A 59 -16.14 10.49 8.10
CA GLU A 59 -17.34 10.80 8.89
C GLU A 59 -17.21 10.13 10.26
N LEU A 60 -17.19 10.92 11.34
CA LEU A 60 -17.22 10.41 12.70
C LEU A 60 -18.64 10.52 13.25
N SER A 61 -19.19 9.42 13.76
CA SER A 61 -20.39 9.38 14.58
C SER A 61 -20.07 8.80 15.97
N LYS A 62 -20.77 9.30 17.00
CA LYS A 62 -20.64 8.82 18.37
C LYS A 62 -22.03 8.52 18.94
N GLU A 63 -22.40 7.25 18.92
CA GLU A 63 -23.66 6.79 19.51
C GLU A 63 -23.39 6.03 20.81
N LYS A 64 -23.85 6.60 21.93
CA LYS A 64 -23.72 6.02 23.29
C LYS A 64 -22.28 5.68 23.69
N ASN A 65 -21.86 4.45 23.36
CA ASN A 65 -20.64 3.76 23.79
C ASN A 65 -19.81 3.24 22.59
N VAL A 66 -20.21 3.60 21.37
CA VAL A 66 -19.51 3.18 20.15
C VAL A 66 -19.10 4.44 19.38
N GLU A 67 -17.79 4.58 19.16
CA GLU A 67 -17.25 5.57 18.24
C GLU A 67 -17.15 4.91 16.86
N THR A 68 -17.87 5.44 15.87
CA THR A 68 -17.85 4.92 14.50
C THR A 68 -17.18 5.94 13.59
N VAL A 69 -16.18 5.51 12.84
CA VAL A 69 -15.61 6.27 11.73
C VAL A 69 -15.93 5.56 10.43
N THR A 70 -16.63 6.25 9.53
CA THR A 70 -16.85 5.80 8.16
C THR A 70 -15.88 6.56 7.26
N MET A 71 -15.05 5.82 6.54
CA MET A 71 -14.00 6.36 5.68
C MET A 71 -14.36 6.03 4.25
N PHE A 72 -14.50 7.05 3.43
CA PHE A 72 -14.76 6.94 2.01
C PHE A 72 -13.49 7.34 1.29
N ASP A 73 -12.87 6.39 0.61
CA ASP A 73 -11.76 6.66 -0.29
C ASP A 73 -12.21 6.52 -1.73
N GLU A 74 -11.79 7.48 -2.54
CA GLU A 74 -11.90 7.44 -3.98
C GLU A 74 -10.50 7.62 -4.57
N THR A 75 -10.05 6.62 -5.32
CA THR A 75 -8.76 6.64 -5.99
C THR A 75 -8.96 6.66 -7.49
N THR A 76 -8.31 7.64 -8.14
CA THR A 76 -8.28 7.79 -9.60
C THR A 76 -6.84 7.79 -10.10
N TYR A 77 -6.59 7.01 -11.14
CA TYR A 77 -5.31 6.93 -11.82
C TYR A 77 -5.39 7.69 -13.15
N ASN A 78 -4.46 8.62 -13.35
CA ASN A 78 -4.33 9.40 -14.57
C ASN A 78 -2.96 9.14 -15.18
N PHE A 79 -2.93 8.44 -16.31
CA PHE A 79 -1.68 8.07 -17.01
C PHE A 79 -1.31 9.11 -18.07
N PHE A 80 -0.01 9.35 -18.22
CA PHE A 80 0.52 10.27 -19.23
C PHE A 80 0.60 9.62 -20.62
N LYS A 81 0.71 8.28 -20.69
CA LYS A 81 0.77 7.47 -21.91
C LYS A 81 0.43 6.00 -21.62
N ASP A 82 0.19 5.21 -22.68
CA ASP A 82 0.01 3.74 -22.64
C ASP A 82 -1.05 3.25 -21.63
N GLU A 83 -2.15 3.99 -21.53
CA GLU A 83 -3.18 3.82 -20.51
C GLU A 83 -3.77 2.40 -20.45
N ASP A 84 -3.98 1.76 -21.61
CA ASP A 84 -4.60 0.43 -21.72
C ASP A 84 -3.74 -0.70 -21.13
N VAL A 85 -2.42 -0.53 -21.11
CA VAL A 85 -1.49 -1.48 -20.49
C VAL A 85 -1.60 -1.38 -18.97
N TYR A 86 -1.64 -0.15 -18.46
CA TYR A 86 -1.61 0.12 -17.02
C TYR A 86 -2.97 -0.03 -16.33
N LYS A 87 -4.09 0.23 -17.02
CA LYS A 87 -5.46 0.04 -16.52
C LYS A 87 -5.77 -1.40 -16.08
N LYS A 88 -5.04 -2.39 -16.60
CA LYS A 88 -5.17 -3.79 -16.19
C LYS A 88 -4.73 -4.01 -14.73
N VAL A 89 -3.74 -3.23 -14.30
CA VAL A 89 -3.08 -3.37 -13.00
C VAL A 89 -3.56 -2.29 -12.03
N TYR A 90 -3.65 -1.05 -12.48
CA TYR A 90 -4.09 0.11 -11.70
C TYR A 90 -5.52 0.47 -12.08
N LYS A 91 -6.44 0.23 -11.14
CA LYS A 91 -7.87 0.44 -11.38
C LYS A 91 -8.38 1.57 -10.52
N ASN A 92 -9.14 2.47 -11.13
CA ASN A 92 -9.95 3.40 -10.37
C ASN A 92 -10.87 2.61 -9.45
N GLY A 93 -11.10 3.14 -8.26
CA GLY A 93 -11.90 2.45 -7.28
C GLY A 93 -12.32 3.37 -6.16
N SER A 94 -13.40 2.96 -5.52
CA SER A 94 -13.85 3.54 -4.27
C SER A 94 -13.95 2.43 -3.23
N ARG A 95 -13.56 2.73 -2.01
CA ARG A 95 -13.75 1.82 -0.88
C ARG A 95 -14.44 2.60 0.25
N VAL A 96 -15.27 1.87 0.99
CA VAL A 96 -15.91 2.36 2.20
C VAL A 96 -15.44 1.45 3.30
N THR A 97 -14.77 2.04 4.29
CA THR A 97 -14.26 1.32 5.45
C THR A 97 -14.95 1.86 6.69
N LYS A 98 -15.71 1.00 7.36
CA LYS A 98 -16.34 1.31 8.65
C LYS A 98 -15.45 0.80 9.77
N LEU A 99 -15.01 1.70 10.64
CA LEU A 99 -14.25 1.37 11.84
C LEU A 99 -15.10 1.69 13.06
N GLU A 100 -15.22 0.73 13.96
CA GLU A 100 -16.00 0.87 15.18
C GLU A 100 -15.09 0.58 16.37
N LYS A 101 -15.06 1.51 17.32
CA LYS A 101 -14.43 1.34 18.62
C LYS A 101 -15.50 1.23 19.67
N GLN A 102 -15.57 0.07 20.32
CA GLN A 102 -16.49 -0.17 21.42
C GLN A 102 -15.92 0.39 22.74
N ALA A 103 -16.79 0.64 23.72
CA ALA A 103 -16.38 1.14 25.04
C ALA A 103 -15.42 0.22 25.81
N ASN A 104 -15.40 -1.08 25.48
CA ASN A 104 -14.44 -2.04 26.04
C ASN A 104 -13.03 -1.95 25.41
N GLY A 105 -12.81 -1.02 24.46
CA GLY A 105 -11.55 -0.84 23.75
C GLY A 105 -11.34 -1.80 22.57
N GLU A 106 -12.33 -2.63 22.24
CA GLU A 106 -12.26 -3.49 21.06
C GLU A 106 -12.53 -2.68 19.79
N PHE A 107 -11.77 -3.03 18.74
CA PHE A 107 -11.89 -2.41 17.43
C PHE A 107 -12.44 -3.41 16.42
N PHE A 108 -13.31 -2.91 15.54
CA PHE A 108 -13.88 -3.65 14.43
C PHE A 108 -13.66 -2.88 13.14
N ILE A 109 -13.32 -3.58 12.07
CA ILE A 109 -13.24 -3.02 10.72
C ILE A 109 -14.19 -3.82 9.83
N ASN A 110 -15.14 -3.14 9.19
CA ASN A 110 -16.20 -3.73 8.39
C ASN A 110 -16.92 -4.88 9.12
N GLY A 111 -17.20 -4.67 10.42
CA GLY A 111 -17.85 -5.65 11.29
C GLY A 111 -16.96 -6.81 11.79
N SER A 112 -15.70 -6.88 11.37
CA SER A 112 -14.75 -7.92 11.82
C SER A 112 -13.85 -7.39 12.93
N LYS A 113 -13.77 -8.11 14.06
CA LYS A 113 -12.88 -7.75 15.18
C LYS A 113 -11.42 -7.75 14.72
N VAL A 114 -10.71 -6.66 14.99
CA VAL A 114 -9.30 -6.50 14.61
C VAL A 114 -8.44 -7.35 15.53
N ASN A 115 -7.58 -8.19 14.93
CA ASN A 115 -6.53 -8.89 15.65
C ASN A 115 -5.30 -7.96 15.78
N LEU A 116 -5.02 -7.53 17.00
CA LEU A 116 -4.00 -6.52 17.31
C LEU A 116 -2.62 -7.14 17.61
N THR A 117 -2.53 -8.46 17.77
CA THR A 117 -1.35 -9.15 18.32
C THR A 117 -0.15 -9.26 17.36
N ILE A 118 -0.21 -8.71 16.15
CA ILE A 118 0.85 -8.81 15.14
C ILE A 118 1.57 -7.46 15.03
N ASN A 119 2.44 -7.17 15.99
CA ASN A 119 3.31 -6.00 15.98
C ASN A 119 4.76 -6.42 16.19
N GLU A 120 5.60 -6.09 15.22
CA GLU A 120 6.92 -5.47 15.43
C GLU A 120 7.54 -5.18 14.06
N THR A 121 8.07 -3.97 13.92
CA THR A 121 8.79 -3.48 12.74
C THR A 121 10.27 -3.83 12.91
N LYS A 122 10.87 -4.54 11.95
CA LYS A 122 12.34 -4.66 11.88
C LYS A 122 12.87 -4.00 10.63
N ALA A 123 13.89 -3.17 10.83
CA ALA A 123 14.64 -2.53 9.77
C ALA A 123 15.33 -3.60 8.92
N SER A 124 15.34 -3.38 7.61
CA SER A 124 15.93 -4.31 6.67
C SER A 124 16.88 -3.59 5.71
N GLY A 125 18.08 -4.15 5.59
CA GLY A 125 19.16 -3.69 4.72
C GLY A 125 19.02 -4.24 3.30
N ALA A 126 19.49 -3.47 2.33
CA ALA A 126 19.59 -3.90 0.93
C ALA A 126 21.00 -4.46 0.66
N SER A 127 21.08 -5.52 -0.13
CA SER A 127 22.32 -6.00 -0.75
C SER A 127 22.32 -5.66 -2.25
N PRO A 128 23.39 -5.07 -2.83
CA PRO A 128 23.46 -4.81 -4.25
C PRO A 128 24.32 -5.86 -4.98
N ARG A 129 23.75 -6.49 -6.01
CA ARG A 129 24.40 -6.92 -7.28
C ARG A 129 23.35 -7.57 -8.18
N ALA A 130 22.70 -6.77 -9.03
CA ALA A 130 21.72 -7.21 -10.04
C ALA A 130 21.73 -6.23 -11.22
N VAL A 131 21.39 -6.69 -12.42
CA VAL A 131 21.18 -5.82 -13.60
C VAL A 131 19.74 -5.29 -13.63
N ASP A 132 18.79 -6.10 -13.21
CA ASP A 132 17.39 -5.76 -12.96
C ASP A 132 16.93 -6.44 -11.66
N SER A 133 16.54 -5.64 -10.67
CA SER A 133 15.97 -6.11 -9.41
C SER A 133 14.92 -5.15 -8.86
N GLY A 134 14.01 -5.68 -8.06
CA GLY A 134 12.92 -4.91 -7.48
C GLY A 134 12.18 -5.67 -6.39
N GLY A 135 11.28 -4.97 -5.71
CA GLY A 135 10.62 -5.49 -4.52
C GLY A 135 11.47 -5.42 -3.24
N LYS A 136 11.15 -6.27 -2.26
CA LYS A 136 11.82 -6.42 -0.97
C LYS A 136 12.03 -7.91 -0.66
N GLU A 137 13.27 -8.33 -0.47
CA GLU A 137 13.65 -9.76 -0.34
C GLU A 137 12.93 -10.48 0.81
N TRP A 138 12.58 -9.76 1.87
CA TRP A 138 11.83 -10.29 3.01
C TRP A 138 10.31 -10.31 2.81
N LEU A 139 9.79 -9.94 1.62
CA LEU A 139 8.36 -9.92 1.27
C LEU A 139 8.10 -10.53 -0.11
N THR A 140 8.52 -9.85 -1.18
CA THR A 140 8.31 -10.22 -2.57
C THR A 140 9.38 -9.51 -3.37
N TYR A 141 10.18 -10.28 -4.10
CA TYR A 141 11.39 -9.77 -4.72
C TYR A 141 11.72 -10.53 -6.00
N TYR A 142 12.38 -9.82 -6.90
CA TYR A 142 13.01 -10.43 -8.06
C TYR A 142 14.40 -9.85 -8.27
N THR A 143 15.25 -10.66 -8.88
CA THR A 143 16.55 -10.25 -9.40
C THR A 143 16.89 -11.08 -10.63
N ASN A 144 17.75 -10.58 -11.50
CA ASN A 144 18.44 -11.42 -12.47
C ASN A 144 19.93 -11.57 -12.14
N PHE A 145 20.56 -12.50 -12.85
CA PHE A 145 21.99 -12.77 -12.74
C PHE A 145 22.73 -12.01 -13.84
N SER A 146 23.82 -11.30 -13.49
CA SER A 146 24.58 -10.50 -14.47
C SER A 146 25.19 -11.35 -15.59
N ASP A 147 25.53 -12.61 -15.29
CA ASP A 147 26.05 -13.62 -16.19
C ASP A 147 24.96 -14.36 -16.99
N ASN A 148 23.69 -14.22 -16.61
CA ASN A 148 22.54 -14.75 -17.32
C ASN A 148 21.32 -13.81 -17.15
N PRO A 149 21.28 -12.68 -17.87
CA PRO A 149 20.30 -11.61 -17.62
C PRO A 149 18.85 -12.01 -17.93
N ASP A 150 18.67 -13.12 -18.66
CA ASP A 150 17.37 -13.71 -18.97
C ASP A 150 16.88 -14.66 -17.86
N LEU A 151 17.71 -15.05 -16.90
CA LEU A 151 17.31 -15.88 -15.78
C LEU A 151 17.04 -15.00 -14.56
N TYR A 152 15.79 -15.05 -14.09
CA TYR A 152 15.32 -14.32 -12.93
C TYR A 152 15.13 -15.26 -11.75
N GLU A 153 15.63 -14.89 -10.59
CA GLU A 153 15.20 -15.43 -9.32
C GLU A 153 13.99 -14.60 -8.85
N CYS A 154 12.90 -15.28 -8.52
CA CYS A 154 11.66 -14.66 -8.05
C CYS A 154 11.22 -15.33 -6.75
N LEU A 155 11.00 -14.52 -5.72
CA LEU A 155 10.56 -15.00 -4.41
C LEU A 155 9.31 -14.26 -3.94
N GLY A 156 8.40 -15.00 -3.29
CA GLY A 156 7.17 -14.42 -2.77
C GLY A 156 6.66 -15.17 -1.56
N TYR A 157 6.10 -14.43 -0.62
CA TYR A 157 5.32 -14.95 0.50
C TYR A 157 3.81 -14.74 0.23
N PRO A 158 2.94 -15.63 0.73
CA PRO A 158 1.49 -15.50 0.52
C PRO A 158 0.86 -14.34 1.30
N SER A 159 1.50 -13.86 2.37
CA SER A 159 1.03 -12.72 3.18
C SER A 159 2.19 -12.08 3.96
N ALA A 160 1.89 -11.11 4.83
CA ALA A 160 2.85 -10.40 5.68
C ALA A 160 2.19 -9.87 6.97
N ASN A 161 3.02 -9.36 7.89
CA ASN A 161 2.54 -8.61 9.04
C ASN A 161 1.87 -7.28 8.62
N ASN A 162 1.25 -6.57 9.57
CA ASN A 162 0.47 -5.37 9.28
C ASN A 162 1.29 -4.20 8.72
N PHE A 163 2.58 -4.13 9.00
CA PHE A 163 3.44 -3.06 8.52
C PHE A 163 4.32 -3.47 7.32
N LEU A 164 4.14 -4.69 6.79
CA LEU A 164 4.94 -5.25 5.70
C LEU A 164 6.45 -5.32 6.03
N ASP A 165 6.82 -5.62 7.27
CA ASP A 165 8.21 -5.78 7.69
C ASP A 165 8.75 -7.19 7.49
N TYR A 166 7.87 -8.18 7.39
CA TYR A 166 8.25 -9.55 7.06
C TYR A 166 7.08 -10.32 6.45
N GLY A 167 7.40 -11.20 5.52
CA GLY A 167 6.47 -12.15 4.92
C GLY A 167 6.06 -13.24 5.91
N THR A 168 4.84 -13.74 5.76
CA THR A 168 4.27 -14.82 6.57
C THR A 168 3.78 -15.95 5.67
N GLY A 169 3.76 -17.18 6.19
CA GLY A 169 3.46 -18.39 5.43
C GLY A 169 4.68 -18.96 4.69
N THR A 170 4.44 -19.99 3.87
CA THR A 170 5.50 -20.70 3.15
C THR A 170 6.02 -19.86 1.98
N LYS A 171 7.31 -19.50 1.99
CA LYS A 171 7.98 -18.82 0.87
C LYS A 171 7.96 -19.70 -0.38
N LEU A 172 7.60 -19.11 -1.53
CA LEU A 172 7.91 -19.68 -2.84
C LEU A 172 9.15 -19.02 -3.41
N ASP A 173 9.99 -19.84 -4.03
CA ASP A 173 11.26 -19.46 -4.63
C ASP A 173 11.35 -20.16 -6.00
N ARG A 174 11.55 -19.39 -7.07
CA ARG A 174 11.50 -19.88 -8.46
C ARG A 174 12.54 -19.18 -9.32
N PHE A 175 13.27 -20.00 -10.07
CA PHE A 175 14.06 -19.53 -11.20
C PHE A 175 13.21 -19.53 -12.47
N VAL A 176 13.20 -18.38 -13.13
CA VAL A 176 12.32 -18.05 -14.23
C VAL A 176 13.15 -17.60 -15.42
N LYS A 177 13.04 -18.31 -16.54
CA LYS A 177 13.55 -17.84 -17.83
C LYS A 177 12.35 -17.52 -18.73
N PRO A 178 12.23 -16.32 -19.31
CA PRO A 178 11.20 -16.02 -20.29
C PRO A 178 11.61 -16.70 -21.61
N ILE A 179 10.99 -17.84 -21.94
CA ILE A 179 11.29 -18.62 -23.16
C ILE A 179 10.25 -18.32 -24.27
N ALA A 180 9.12 -17.71 -23.93
CA ALA A 180 8.00 -17.44 -24.84
C ALA A 180 7.20 -16.20 -24.37
N PRO A 181 6.41 -15.55 -25.25
CA PRO A 181 5.62 -14.38 -24.87
C PRO A 181 4.75 -14.62 -23.62
N TYR A 182 4.18 -15.81 -23.45
CA TYR A 182 3.37 -16.17 -22.28
C TYR A 182 4.14 -16.17 -20.95
N THR A 183 5.39 -16.64 -20.93
CA THR A 183 6.23 -16.60 -19.71
C THR A 183 6.75 -15.19 -19.43
N MET A 184 6.89 -14.35 -20.45
CA MET A 184 7.23 -12.93 -20.30
C MET A 184 6.12 -12.12 -19.61
N TYR A 185 4.85 -12.36 -19.95
CA TYR A 185 3.73 -11.66 -19.29
C TYR A 185 3.65 -11.98 -17.79
N LYS A 186 3.78 -13.26 -17.40
CA LYS A 186 3.79 -13.66 -15.98
C LYS A 186 4.98 -13.06 -15.22
N LEU A 187 6.16 -13.01 -15.82
CA LEU A 187 7.32 -12.36 -15.20
C LEU A 187 7.07 -10.87 -15.00
N ASN A 188 6.53 -10.17 -16.00
CA ASN A 188 6.23 -8.75 -15.90
C ASN A 188 5.16 -8.46 -14.83
N ASP A 189 4.08 -9.24 -14.79
CA ASP A 189 3.05 -9.13 -13.75
C ASP A 189 3.67 -9.32 -12.35
N PHE A 190 4.52 -10.34 -12.19
CA PHE A 190 5.24 -10.59 -10.94
C PHE A 190 6.11 -9.38 -10.52
N LYS A 191 6.91 -8.84 -11.45
CA LYS A 191 7.75 -7.66 -11.20
C LYS A 191 6.92 -6.44 -10.80
N MET A 192 5.79 -6.21 -11.47
CA MET A 192 4.87 -5.12 -11.13
C MET A 192 4.31 -5.28 -9.72
N TYR A 193 3.85 -6.48 -9.35
CA TYR A 193 3.37 -6.74 -8.00
C TYR A 193 4.47 -6.58 -6.95
N ALA A 194 5.68 -7.11 -7.20
CA ALA A 194 6.82 -6.95 -6.30
C ALA A 194 7.15 -5.47 -6.04
N ASN A 195 7.15 -4.65 -7.08
CA ASN A 195 7.37 -3.21 -6.97
C ASN A 195 6.19 -2.50 -6.26
N SER A 196 4.95 -2.95 -6.46
CA SER A 196 3.79 -2.46 -5.71
C SER A 196 3.92 -2.73 -4.21
N VAL A 197 4.40 -3.91 -3.81
CA VAL A 197 4.68 -4.25 -2.40
C VAL A 197 5.76 -3.34 -1.82
N ALA A 198 6.85 -3.09 -2.55
CA ALA A 198 7.90 -2.17 -2.10
C ALA A 198 7.39 -0.73 -1.93
N ASN A 199 6.55 -0.26 -2.87
CA ASN A 199 5.93 1.06 -2.80
C ASN A 199 4.98 1.17 -1.60
N ALA A 200 4.14 0.17 -1.37
CA ALA A 200 3.27 0.08 -0.20
C ALA A 200 4.07 0.20 1.11
N ARG A 201 5.19 -0.54 1.22
CA ARG A 201 6.07 -0.44 2.41
C ARG A 201 6.69 0.95 2.56
N SER A 202 7.07 1.60 1.46
CA SER A 202 7.58 2.97 1.48
C SER A 202 6.51 3.96 1.96
N ASN A 203 5.27 3.83 1.48
CA ASN A 203 4.15 4.67 1.92
C ASN A 203 3.87 4.49 3.41
N ILE A 204 3.92 3.25 3.91
CA ILE A 204 3.84 2.97 5.36
C ILE A 204 4.94 3.72 6.11
N ASN A 205 6.20 3.69 5.66
CA ASN A 205 7.28 4.43 6.34
C ASN A 205 7.01 5.94 6.41
N THR A 206 6.63 6.55 5.29
CA THR A 206 6.35 7.99 5.23
C THR A 206 5.18 8.37 6.13
N ALA A 207 4.08 7.61 6.08
CA ALA A 207 2.91 7.87 6.89
C ALA A 207 3.16 7.59 8.37
N SER A 208 3.96 6.57 8.72
CA SER A 208 4.38 6.28 10.09
C SER A 208 5.14 7.44 10.72
N VAL A 209 6.07 8.08 10.00
CA VAL A 209 6.79 9.28 10.50
C VAL A 209 5.83 10.43 10.79
N THR A 210 4.84 10.62 9.92
CA THR A 210 3.82 11.66 10.11
C THR A 210 2.94 11.37 11.32
N LEU A 211 2.52 10.11 11.47
CA LEU A 211 1.67 9.67 12.56
C LEU A 211 2.37 9.76 13.91
N THR A 212 3.60 9.25 14.03
CA THR A 212 4.38 9.31 15.28
C THR A 212 4.64 10.75 15.71
N ALA A 213 4.94 11.65 14.78
CA ALA A 213 5.06 13.08 15.04
C ALA A 213 3.75 13.70 15.54
N ALA A 214 2.61 13.29 14.97
CA ALA A 214 1.30 13.84 15.33
C ALA A 214 0.78 13.37 16.70
N ILE A 215 1.08 12.14 17.11
CA ILE A 215 0.60 11.55 18.38
C ILE A 215 1.66 11.57 19.50
N GLY A 216 2.90 11.96 19.19
CA GLY A 216 3.98 12.05 20.17
C GLY A 216 4.48 10.71 20.70
N THR A 217 4.31 9.61 19.95
CA THR A 217 4.82 8.28 20.34
C THR A 217 6.11 7.93 19.61
N LEU A 218 7.02 7.23 20.29
CA LEU A 218 8.24 6.67 19.70
C LEU A 218 8.02 5.28 19.10
N VAL A 219 7.00 4.55 19.56
CA VAL A 219 6.70 3.20 19.11
C VAL A 219 5.33 3.21 18.45
N LEU A 220 5.29 2.81 17.18
CA LEU A 220 4.07 2.69 16.43
C LEU A 220 3.58 1.23 16.45
N THR A 221 2.39 1.03 17.00
CA THR A 221 1.71 -0.27 17.01
C THR A 221 0.46 -0.23 16.12
N TRP A 222 -0.04 -1.38 15.72
CA TRP A 222 -1.27 -1.45 14.94
C TRP A 222 -2.48 -0.90 15.71
N GLU A 223 -2.54 -1.11 17.03
CA GLU A 223 -3.51 -0.48 17.94
C GLU A 223 -3.45 1.04 17.85
N THR A 224 -2.24 1.59 17.76
CA THR A 224 -2.03 3.03 17.65
C THR A 224 -2.53 3.55 16.31
N VAL A 225 -2.30 2.81 15.22
CA VAL A 225 -2.84 3.13 13.89
C VAL A 225 -4.36 3.10 13.93
N ILE A 226 -4.97 1.99 14.35
CA ILE A 226 -6.42 1.83 14.40
C ILE A 226 -7.06 2.85 15.37
N GLY A 227 -6.44 3.11 16.51
CA GLY A 227 -6.89 4.11 17.48
C GLY A 227 -6.84 5.54 16.93
N ALA A 228 -5.78 5.89 16.19
CA ALA A 228 -5.66 7.20 15.55
C ALA A 228 -6.69 7.40 14.42
N MET A 229 -7.14 6.32 13.77
CA MET A 229 -8.23 6.37 12.79
C MET A 229 -9.58 6.72 13.40
N VAL A 230 -9.79 6.55 14.72
CA VAL A 230 -11.02 6.93 15.44
C VAL A 230 -11.16 8.46 15.65
N GLY A 231 -10.29 9.26 15.04
CA GLY A 231 -10.26 10.72 15.18
C GLY A 231 -10.57 11.47 13.89
N THR A 232 -10.30 12.77 13.93
CA THR A 232 -10.31 13.65 12.76
C THR A 232 -8.98 14.41 12.69
N GLY A 233 -8.51 14.75 11.50
CA GLY A 233 -7.27 15.54 11.29
C GLY A 233 -6.07 14.71 10.83
N GLY A 234 -4.87 15.30 10.86
CA GLY A 234 -3.68 14.73 10.22
C GLY A 234 -3.27 13.35 10.73
N ALA A 235 -3.43 13.07 12.03
CA ALA A 235 -3.16 11.75 12.60
C ALA A 235 -4.10 10.67 12.03
N ALA A 236 -5.39 10.97 11.87
CA ALA A 236 -6.36 10.04 11.30
C ALA A 236 -6.06 9.77 9.81
N VAL A 237 -5.68 10.79 9.05
CA VAL A 237 -5.26 10.65 7.64
C VAL A 237 -4.01 9.78 7.53
N ALA A 238 -2.96 10.06 8.31
CA ALA A 238 -1.72 9.30 8.28
C ALA A 238 -1.96 7.83 8.69
N ALA A 239 -2.76 7.60 9.74
CA ALA A 239 -3.12 6.26 10.16
C ALA A 239 -3.92 5.50 9.07
N TYR A 240 -4.85 6.18 8.41
CA TYR A 240 -5.58 5.60 7.29
C TYR A 240 -4.66 5.26 6.10
N GLN A 241 -3.70 6.11 5.77
CA GLN A 241 -2.71 5.83 4.72
C GLN A 241 -1.87 4.58 5.04
N ILE A 242 -1.48 4.40 6.30
CA ILE A 242 -0.80 3.17 6.75
C ILE A 242 -1.73 1.96 6.56
N TYR A 243 -2.99 2.08 6.97
CA TYR A 243 -3.98 1.03 6.83
C TYR A 243 -4.17 0.59 5.37
N VAL A 244 -4.43 1.53 4.46
CA VAL A 244 -4.64 1.22 3.04
C VAL A 244 -3.38 0.64 2.42
N ALA A 245 -2.21 1.25 2.65
CA ALA A 245 -0.96 0.73 2.12
C ALA A 245 -0.65 -0.70 2.63
N SER A 246 -1.00 -1.02 3.88
CA SER A 246 -0.91 -2.39 4.41
C SER A 246 -1.75 -3.37 3.60
N GLN A 247 -3.02 -3.02 3.34
CA GLN A 247 -3.94 -3.90 2.60
C GLN A 247 -3.52 -4.05 1.14
N ASP A 248 -3.26 -2.94 0.45
CA ASP A 248 -2.87 -2.96 -0.95
C ASP A 248 -1.54 -3.72 -1.16
N GLY A 249 -0.61 -3.59 -0.20
CA GLY A 249 0.62 -4.38 -0.19
C GLY A 249 0.37 -5.88 0.01
N LYS A 250 -0.51 -6.27 0.95
CA LYS A 250 -0.87 -7.68 1.15
C LYS A 250 -1.59 -8.29 -0.06
N ASP A 251 -2.48 -7.52 -0.70
CA ASP A 251 -3.17 -7.95 -1.93
C ASP A 251 -2.19 -8.12 -3.10
N ALA A 252 -1.23 -7.20 -3.24
CA ALA A 252 -0.16 -7.32 -4.22
C ALA A 252 0.77 -8.52 -3.94
N MET A 253 1.11 -8.80 -2.67
CA MET A 253 1.87 -9.99 -2.28
C MET A 253 1.11 -11.27 -2.63
N ALA A 254 -0.18 -11.35 -2.31
CA ALA A 254 -1.01 -12.50 -2.65
C ALA A 254 -1.09 -12.71 -4.17
N SER A 255 -1.21 -11.62 -4.94
CA SER A 255 -1.21 -11.66 -6.40
C SER A 255 0.13 -12.16 -6.96
N ALA A 256 1.26 -11.62 -6.47
CA ALA A 256 2.60 -12.08 -6.83
C ALA A 256 2.80 -13.57 -6.51
N TYR A 257 2.39 -13.99 -5.32
CA TYR A 257 2.46 -15.37 -4.87
C TYR A 257 1.64 -16.31 -5.78
N ASN A 258 0.45 -15.90 -6.19
CA ASN A 258 -0.40 -16.66 -7.11
C ASN A 258 0.23 -16.78 -8.50
N VAL A 259 0.91 -15.73 -8.99
CA VAL A 259 1.69 -15.80 -10.24
C VAL A 259 2.80 -16.86 -10.14
N LEU A 260 3.56 -16.89 -9.03
CA LEU A 260 4.61 -17.90 -8.81
C LEU A 260 4.05 -19.31 -8.63
N LYS A 261 2.92 -19.45 -7.92
CA LYS A 261 2.26 -20.74 -7.72
C LYS A 261 1.74 -21.31 -9.05
N GLY A 262 1.21 -20.44 -9.92
CA GLY A 262 0.79 -20.76 -11.28
C GLY A 262 1.95 -20.94 -12.26
N TRP A 263 3.20 -20.84 -11.80
CA TRP A 263 4.40 -21.13 -12.58
C TRP A 263 4.74 -22.61 -12.46
N GLN A 264 4.36 -23.40 -13.48
CA GLN A 264 4.84 -24.77 -13.61
C GLN A 264 6.23 -24.75 -14.25
N PRO A 265 7.28 -25.24 -13.58
CA PRO A 265 8.55 -25.49 -14.23
C PRO A 265 8.37 -26.67 -15.20
N GLY A 266 8.56 -26.43 -16.50
CA GLY A 266 8.82 -27.52 -17.45
C GLY A 266 7.66 -28.08 -18.27
N VAL A 267 6.55 -27.37 -18.50
CA VAL A 267 5.64 -27.76 -19.61
C VAL A 267 6.03 -27.02 -20.88
N ASN A 268 7.22 -27.34 -21.37
CA ASN A 268 7.58 -27.23 -22.78
C ASN A 268 7.94 -28.65 -23.21
N THR A 269 6.93 -29.44 -23.55
CA THR A 269 7.09 -30.51 -24.55
C THR A 269 6.92 -29.89 -25.92
#